data_AF-A0A3M0ZRR8-F1
#
_entry.id   AF-A0A3M0ZRR8-F1
#
_cell.length_a   1.000
_cell.length_b   1.000
_cell.length_c   1.000
_cell.angle_alpha   90.00
_cell.angle_beta   90.00
_cell.angle_gamma   90.00
#
_symmetry.space_group_name_H-M   'P 1'
#
loop_
_entity.id
_entity.type
_entity.pdbx_description
1 polymer ?
#
loop_
_entity_poly.entity_id
_entity_poly.type
_entity_poly.pdbx_seq_one_letter_code
_entity_poly.pdbx_strand_id
1 'polypeptide(L)'
;MSVAILDCGVGNLRSLQNALRYLNTEHRIVRKPEELHLDEKLILPGVGHFGYAMRNLQKSGLHELIVKVADSGTPILGICLGMQLFFSASEEEAGCSGLGLIKGFVKKFQGALKVPHMGWNEIKFIRQSRLARALPVSRYAYFVHSFYCQPEFDHTIVAQSDYGGSFAAIVEQENIFG
;
A
#
# COMPACT_ATOMS: atom_id res chain seq x y z
N MET A 1 3.02 21.71 -3.48
CA MET A 1 2.95 20.49 -2.64
C MET A 1 3.35 19.33 -3.55
N SER A 2 4.55 18.79 -3.35
CA SER A 2 5.13 17.74 -4.20
C SER A 2 4.84 16.35 -3.61
N VAL A 3 4.78 15.34 -4.48
CA VAL A 3 4.65 13.93 -4.14
C VAL A 3 5.98 13.20 -4.40
N ALA A 4 6.55 12.62 -3.37
CA ALA A 4 7.69 11.72 -3.48
C ALA A 4 7.22 10.28 -3.73
N ILE A 5 7.68 9.69 -4.83
CA ILE A 5 7.46 8.27 -5.14
C ILE A 5 8.72 7.50 -4.75
N LEU A 6 8.60 6.54 -3.83
CA LEU A 6 9.72 5.69 -3.47
C LEU A 6 9.98 4.63 -4.54
N ASP A 7 11.22 4.57 -5.01
CA ASP A 7 11.72 3.52 -5.88
C ASP A 7 12.45 2.47 -5.04
N CYS A 8 11.72 1.42 -4.67
CA CYS A 8 12.24 0.31 -3.86
C CYS A 8 12.88 -0.79 -4.72
N GLY A 9 13.18 -0.50 -5.99
CA GLY A 9 13.65 -1.48 -6.98
C GLY A 9 12.56 -2.44 -7.46
N VAL A 10 11.33 -2.30 -6.96
CA VAL A 10 10.15 -3.07 -7.35
C VAL A 10 8.97 -2.13 -7.53
N GLY A 11 8.32 -2.17 -8.69
CA GLY A 11 7.12 -1.38 -8.94
C GLY A 11 6.95 -0.98 -10.39
N ASN A 12 5.71 -0.64 -10.75
CA ASN A 12 5.42 0.01 -12.03
C ASN A 12 5.41 1.53 -11.85
N LEU A 13 6.60 2.12 -11.69
CA LEU A 13 6.77 3.56 -11.49
C LEU A 13 6.22 4.36 -12.67
N ARG A 14 6.37 3.85 -13.89
CA ARG A 14 5.94 4.55 -15.11
C ARG A 14 4.43 4.76 -15.14
N SER A 15 3.62 3.77 -14.80
CA SER A 15 2.17 3.93 -14.74
C SER A 15 1.75 4.92 -13.65
N LEU A 16 2.39 4.87 -12.47
CA LEU A 16 2.11 5.81 -11.39
C LEU A 16 2.47 7.24 -11.78
N GLN A 17 3.65 7.47 -12.36
CA GLN A 17 4.05 8.78 -12.87
C GLN A 17 3.11 9.29 -13.97
N ASN A 18 2.65 8.42 -14.87
CA ASN A 18 1.65 8.78 -15.87
C ASN A 18 0.34 9.26 -15.22
N ALA A 19 -0.14 8.56 -14.19
CA ALA A 19 -1.34 8.95 -13.45
C ALA A 19 -1.15 10.31 -12.75
N LEU A 20 -0.03 10.53 -12.07
CA LEU A 20 0.25 11.82 -11.42
C LEU A 20 0.41 12.97 -12.42
N ARG A 21 1.03 12.72 -13.58
CA ARG A 21 1.11 13.71 -14.67
C ARG A 21 -0.27 14.07 -15.21
N TYR A 22 -1.12 13.07 -15.42
CA TYR A 22 -2.50 13.29 -15.85
C TYR A 22 -3.29 14.14 -14.85
N LEU A 23 -3.03 13.96 -13.56
CA LEU A 23 -3.60 14.75 -12.46
C LEU A 23 -2.91 16.12 -12.26
N ASN A 24 -1.97 16.50 -13.12
CA ASN A 24 -1.15 17.73 -12.98
C ASN A 24 -0.48 17.87 -11.59
N THR A 25 -0.07 16.75 -11.01
CA THR A 25 0.57 16.71 -9.69
C THR A 25 2.09 16.73 -9.83
N GLU A 26 2.73 17.70 -9.20
CA GLU A 26 4.19 17.75 -9.08
C GLU A 26 4.69 16.53 -8.30
N HIS A 27 5.63 15.79 -8.88
CA HIS A 27 6.15 14.57 -8.27
C HIS A 27 7.58 14.29 -8.73
N ARG A 28 8.29 13.52 -7.90
CA ARG A 28 9.63 13.02 -8.21
C ARG A 28 9.87 11.64 -7.63
N ILE A 29 10.89 10.97 -8.14
CA ILE A 29 11.31 9.67 -7.63
C ILE A 29 12.38 9.89 -6.56
N VAL A 30 12.21 9.23 -5.41
CA VAL A 30 13.16 9.18 -4.30
C VAL A 30 13.73 7.77 -4.22
N ARG A 31 15.06 7.67 -4.29
CA ARG A 31 15.82 6.41 -4.21
C ARG A 31 16.65 6.29 -2.96
N LYS A 32 16.93 7.42 -2.30
CA LYS A 32 17.78 7.47 -1.12
C LYS A 32 17.14 8.33 -0.02
N PRO A 33 17.41 8.02 1.26
CA PRO A 33 16.84 8.78 2.38
C PRO A 33 17.08 10.29 2.32
N GLU A 34 18.28 10.70 1.91
CA GLU A 34 18.68 12.11 1.80
C GLU A 34 17.95 12.89 0.70
N GLU A 35 17.32 12.19 -0.24
CA GLU A 35 16.61 12.85 -1.33
C GLU A 35 15.27 13.39 -0.87
N LEU A 36 14.61 12.82 0.15
CA LEU A 36 13.24 13.19 0.56
C LEU A 36 13.19 14.52 1.33
N HIS A 37 12.23 15.38 0.97
CA HIS A 37 11.90 16.57 1.76
C HIS A 37 10.67 16.29 2.63
N LEU A 38 10.70 16.69 3.91
CA LEU A 38 9.67 16.32 4.90
C LEU A 38 8.29 16.95 4.64
N ASP A 39 8.23 17.99 3.80
CA ASP A 39 7.00 18.66 3.36
C ASP A 39 6.31 17.95 2.19
N GLU A 40 6.91 16.89 1.64
CA GLU A 40 6.34 16.09 0.55
C GLU A 40 5.48 14.94 1.06
N LYS A 41 4.39 14.65 0.35
CA LYS A 41 3.61 13.43 0.58
C LYS A 41 4.33 12.24 -0.03
N LEU A 42 4.17 11.05 0.57
CA LEU A 42 4.89 9.86 0.15
C LEU A 42 3.96 8.87 -0.55
N ILE A 43 4.39 8.30 -1.68
CA ILE A 43 3.78 7.12 -2.26
C ILE A 43 4.81 5.99 -2.24
N LEU A 44 4.42 4.86 -1.64
CA LEU A 44 5.15 3.61 -1.64
C LEU A 44 4.45 2.65 -2.64
N PRO A 45 4.86 2.61 -3.91
CA PRO A 45 4.40 1.59 -4.83
C PRO A 45 5.12 0.27 -4.56
N GLY A 46 4.53 -0.84 -4.99
CA GLY A 46 5.25 -2.11 -5.05
C GLY A 46 4.55 -3.16 -5.89
N VAL A 47 5.36 -4.06 -6.46
CA VAL A 47 4.91 -5.31 -7.10
C VAL A 47 5.88 -6.43 -6.73
N GLY A 48 5.45 -7.69 -6.88
CA GLY A 48 6.31 -8.84 -6.61
C GLY A 48 6.23 -9.30 -5.15
N HIS A 49 7.36 -9.74 -4.60
CA HIS A 49 7.41 -10.53 -3.38
C HIS A 49 7.74 -9.70 -2.12
N PHE A 50 6.95 -9.86 -1.06
CA PHE A 50 7.06 -9.17 0.23
C PHE A 50 8.46 -9.19 0.81
N GLY A 51 9.02 -10.39 0.98
CA GLY A 51 10.35 -10.53 1.57
C GLY A 51 11.46 -9.88 0.75
N TYR A 52 11.33 -9.88 -0.59
CA TYR A 52 12.31 -9.25 -1.47
C TYR A 52 12.25 -7.72 -1.36
N ALA A 53 11.03 -7.16 -1.36
CA ALA A 53 10.84 -5.72 -1.20
C ALA A 53 11.31 -5.21 0.17
N MET A 54 11.01 -5.91 1.26
CA MET A 54 11.51 -5.54 2.59
C MET A 54 13.04 -5.59 2.67
N ARG A 55 13.68 -6.62 2.12
CA ARG A 55 15.15 -6.68 2.06
C ARG A 55 15.75 -5.53 1.26
N ASN A 56 15.11 -5.12 0.16
CA ASN A 56 15.58 -3.98 -0.63
C ASN A 56 15.44 -2.66 0.16
N LEU A 57 14.30 -2.44 0.83
CA LEU A 57 14.07 -1.28 1.69
C LEU A 57 15.06 -1.20 2.87
N GLN A 58 15.40 -2.35 3.44
CA GLN A 58 16.41 -2.44 4.49
C GLN A 58 17.80 -2.09 3.95
N LYS A 59 18.21 -2.69 2.84
CA LYS A 59 19.52 -2.44 2.20
C LYS A 59 19.71 -0.99 1.76
N SER A 60 18.66 -0.31 1.32
CA SER A 60 18.72 1.09 0.89
C SER A 60 18.55 2.10 2.01
N GLY A 61 18.23 1.66 3.24
CA GLY A 61 17.88 2.56 4.35
C GLY A 61 16.51 3.24 4.21
N LEU A 62 15.75 2.95 3.14
CA LEU A 62 14.44 3.56 2.91
C LEU A 62 13.38 3.10 3.92
N HIS A 63 13.56 1.93 4.56
CA HIS A 63 12.64 1.49 5.61
C HIS A 63 12.57 2.49 6.79
N GLU A 64 13.71 2.98 7.29
CA GLU A 64 13.77 3.96 8.37
C GLU A 64 13.16 5.29 7.95
N LEU A 65 13.37 5.69 6.69
CA LEU A 65 12.77 6.89 6.11
C LEU A 65 11.24 6.80 6.16
N ILE A 66 10.66 5.67 5.72
CA ILE A 66 9.21 5.48 5.69
C ILE A 66 8.63 5.57 7.10
N VAL A 67 9.28 4.92 8.08
CA VAL A 67 8.86 5.00 9.50
C VAL A 67 8.91 6.44 10.00
N LYS A 68 10.01 7.16 9.73
CA LYS A 68 10.16 8.57 10.13
C LYS A 68 9.10 9.48 9.52
N VAL A 69 8.72 9.25 8.27
CA VAL A 69 7.65 10.00 7.58
C VAL A 69 6.28 9.67 8.18
N ALA A 70 6.07 8.42 8.59
CA ALA A 70 4.84 8.01 9.27
C ALA A 70 4.73 8.75 10.62
N ASP A 71 5.81 8.74 11.40
CA ASP A 71 5.88 9.38 12.72
C ASP A 71 5.72 10.92 12.65
N SER A 72 6.10 11.56 11.54
CA SER A 72 5.91 13.00 11.35
C SER A 72 4.46 13.41 11.04
N GLY A 73 3.55 12.45 10.88
CA GLY A 73 2.17 12.70 10.47
C GLY A 73 2.00 13.02 8.98
N THR A 74 3.06 12.90 8.19
CA THR A 74 3.03 13.15 6.75
C THR A 74 2.23 12.05 6.05
N PRO A 75 1.28 12.37 5.16
CA PRO A 75 0.49 11.36 4.45
C PRO A 75 1.36 10.40 3.62
N ILE A 76 1.14 9.09 3.81
CA ILE A 76 1.78 8.01 3.04
C ILE A 76 0.72 7.14 2.38
N LEU A 77 0.84 6.90 1.08
CA LEU A 77 -0.01 5.97 0.33
C LEU A 77 0.80 4.75 -0.15
N GLY A 78 0.43 3.58 0.34
CA GLY A 78 0.93 2.29 -0.16
C GLY A 78 0.06 1.78 -1.30
N ILE A 79 0.66 1.25 -2.37
CA ILE A 79 -0.09 0.69 -3.50
C ILE A 79 0.29 -0.77 -3.71
N CYS A 80 -0.72 -1.65 -3.70
CA CYS A 80 -0.57 -3.10 -3.87
C CYS A 80 0.42 -3.69 -2.85
N LEU A 81 1.62 -4.10 -3.27
CA LEU A 81 2.63 -4.58 -2.33
C LEU A 81 3.02 -3.48 -1.32
N GLY A 82 3.05 -2.20 -1.72
CA GLY A 82 3.36 -1.11 -0.80
C GLY A 82 2.39 -1.01 0.39
N MET A 83 1.09 -1.28 0.17
CA MET A 83 0.11 -1.40 1.25
C MET A 83 0.43 -2.59 2.16
N GLN A 84 0.75 -3.74 1.57
CA GLN A 84 1.12 -4.95 2.32
C GLN A 84 2.34 -4.69 3.23
N LEU A 85 3.35 -3.97 2.75
CA LEU A 85 4.57 -3.68 3.51
C LEU A 85 4.31 -2.89 4.80
N PHE A 86 3.20 -2.17 4.93
CA PHE A 86 2.86 -1.47 6.18
C PHE A 86 2.49 -2.41 7.32
N PHE A 87 2.11 -3.66 7.03
CA PHE A 87 1.73 -4.64 8.03
C PHE A 87 2.94 -5.25 8.74
N SER A 88 2.70 -5.98 9.82
CA SER A 88 3.76 -6.53 10.65
C SER A 88 4.53 -7.67 9.97
N ALA A 89 3.86 -8.50 9.17
CA ALA A 89 4.46 -9.62 8.44
C ALA A 89 3.49 -10.21 7.39
N SER A 90 3.99 -11.15 6.58
CA SER A 90 3.25 -11.79 5.49
C SER A 90 3.45 -13.31 5.48
N GLU A 91 2.38 -14.06 5.17
CA GLU A 91 2.46 -15.51 4.89
C GLU A 91 3.27 -15.81 3.62
N GLU A 92 3.56 -14.80 2.79
CA GLU A 92 4.38 -14.96 1.59
C GLU A 92 5.83 -15.31 1.93
N GLU A 93 6.38 -14.79 3.03
CA GLU A 93 7.75 -15.05 3.47
C GLU A 93 7.79 -15.20 5.00
N ALA A 94 7.87 -16.44 5.48
CA ALA A 94 7.97 -16.72 6.91
C ALA A 94 9.22 -16.06 7.52
N GLY A 95 9.05 -15.41 8.67
CA GLY A 95 10.14 -14.76 9.40
C GLY A 95 10.55 -13.38 8.87
N CYS A 96 9.94 -12.87 7.79
CA CYS A 96 10.18 -11.52 7.32
C CYS A 96 9.22 -10.53 8.00
N SER A 97 9.78 -9.57 8.74
CA SER A 97 9.02 -8.45 9.31
C SER A 97 8.77 -7.38 8.25
N GLY A 98 7.55 -6.84 8.21
CA GLY A 98 7.21 -5.64 7.46
C GLY A 98 7.60 -4.37 8.20
N LEU A 99 7.05 -3.23 7.78
CA LEU A 99 7.30 -1.93 8.41
C LEU A 99 6.58 -1.80 9.77
N GLY A 100 5.54 -2.59 10.01
CA GLY A 100 4.83 -2.60 11.29
C GLY A 100 4.06 -1.32 11.64
N LEU A 101 3.74 -0.51 10.64
CA LEU A 101 2.97 0.74 10.78
C LEU A 101 1.47 0.48 11.02
N ILE A 102 0.95 -0.62 10.48
CA ILE A 102 -0.41 -1.11 10.73
C ILE A 102 -0.31 -2.48 11.40
N LYS A 103 -0.98 -2.64 12.54
CA LYS A 103 -1.06 -3.95 13.21
C LYS A 103 -1.94 -4.90 12.40
N GLY A 104 -1.41 -6.08 12.12
CA GLY A 104 -2.10 -7.12 11.37
C GLY A 104 -1.13 -7.94 10.53
N PHE A 105 -1.69 -8.77 9.66
CA PHE A 105 -0.93 -9.75 8.89
C PHE A 105 -1.40 -9.81 7.45
N VAL A 106 -0.47 -10.05 6.53
CA VAL A 106 -0.79 -10.29 5.12
C VAL A 106 -0.96 -11.79 4.90
N LYS A 107 -2.15 -12.21 4.48
CA LYS A 107 -2.54 -13.61 4.36
C LYS A 107 -2.73 -14.03 2.92
N LYS A 108 -2.49 -15.30 2.62
CA LYS A 108 -2.76 -15.89 1.31
C LYS A 108 -4.25 -16.18 1.16
N PHE A 109 -4.81 -15.94 -0.03
CA PHE A 109 -6.14 -16.47 -0.34
C PHE A 109 -6.14 -18.01 -0.28
N GLN A 110 -7.20 -18.56 0.27
CA GLN A 110 -7.43 -20.00 0.42
C GLN A 110 -8.80 -20.37 -0.18
N GLY A 111 -9.01 -21.65 -0.49
CA GLY A 111 -10.29 -22.16 -0.96
C GLY A 111 -10.31 -22.51 -2.46
N ALA A 112 -11.50 -22.49 -3.05
CA ALA A 112 -11.75 -23.06 -4.38
C ALA A 112 -11.53 -22.08 -5.56
N LEU A 113 -11.43 -20.77 -5.29
CA LEU A 113 -11.20 -19.77 -6.34
C LEU A 113 -9.75 -19.79 -6.82
N LYS A 114 -9.53 -19.35 -8.07
CA LYS A 114 -8.19 -19.29 -8.65
C LYS A 114 -7.33 -18.24 -7.92
N VAL A 115 -6.07 -18.57 -7.65
CA VAL A 115 -5.11 -17.64 -7.06
C VAL A 115 -3.98 -17.41 -8.08
N PRO A 116 -3.64 -16.16 -8.44
CA PRO A 116 -4.05 -14.90 -7.81
C PRO A 116 -5.49 -14.47 -8.10
N HIS A 117 -6.06 -13.66 -7.19
CA HIS A 117 -7.23 -12.83 -7.48
C HIS A 117 -6.83 -11.82 -8.56
N MET A 118 -7.40 -11.96 -9.76
CA MET A 118 -7.05 -11.15 -10.92
C MET A 118 -8.29 -10.70 -11.69
N GLY A 119 -8.50 -9.38 -11.77
CA GLY A 119 -9.61 -8.79 -12.50
C GLY A 119 -10.20 -7.55 -11.85
N TRP A 120 -11.24 -7.01 -12.47
CA TRP A 120 -12.02 -5.92 -11.89
C TRP A 120 -12.98 -6.48 -10.84
N ASN A 121 -12.90 -5.96 -9.62
CA ASN A 121 -13.78 -6.37 -8.52
C ASN A 121 -14.36 -5.14 -7.81
N GLU A 122 -15.53 -5.32 -7.20
CA GLU A 122 -16.24 -4.26 -6.49
C GLU A 122 -15.58 -3.96 -5.15
N ILE A 123 -15.49 -2.68 -4.81
CA ILE A 123 -15.04 -2.14 -3.53
C ILE A 123 -16.26 -1.59 -2.80
N LYS A 124 -16.56 -2.16 -1.63
CA LYS A 124 -17.64 -1.73 -0.75
C LYS A 124 -17.07 -0.94 0.41
N PHE A 125 -17.41 0.34 0.50
CA PHE A 125 -16.98 1.21 1.59
C PHE A 125 -17.84 0.92 2.82
N ILE A 126 -17.19 0.58 3.92
CA ILE A 126 -17.86 0.18 5.16
C ILE A 126 -17.80 1.28 6.23
N ARG A 127 -16.96 2.31 6.03
CA ARG A 127 -16.94 3.51 6.87
C ARG A 127 -16.54 4.75 6.08
N GLN A 128 -16.84 5.91 6.65
CA GLN A 128 -16.32 7.19 6.17
C GLN A 128 -14.84 7.34 6.55
N SER A 129 -14.08 7.95 5.65
CA SER A 129 -12.64 8.18 5.83
C SER A 129 -12.17 9.36 4.97
N ARG A 130 -10.89 9.77 5.06
CA ARG A 130 -10.37 10.79 4.14
C ARG A 130 -10.36 10.29 2.69
N LEU A 131 -9.95 9.04 2.45
CA LEU A 131 -10.00 8.42 1.13
C LEU A 131 -11.43 8.22 0.63
N ALA A 132 -12.34 7.74 1.49
CA ALA A 132 -13.72 7.44 1.10
C ALA A 132 -14.46 8.66 0.54
N ARG A 133 -14.18 9.86 1.09
CA ARG A 133 -14.79 11.12 0.65
C ARG A 133 -14.26 11.62 -0.69
N ALA A 134 -13.09 11.14 -1.13
CA ALA A 134 -12.43 11.57 -2.35
C ALA A 134 -12.76 10.68 -3.56
N LEU A 135 -13.38 9.51 -3.36
CA LEU A 135 -13.58 8.50 -4.41
C LEU A 135 -15.03 8.51 -4.95
N PRO A 136 -15.21 8.30 -6.28
CA PRO A 136 -16.53 8.31 -6.91
C PRO A 136 -17.42 7.14 -6.48
N VAL A 137 -18.72 7.25 -6.80
CA VAL A 137 -19.76 6.29 -6.42
C VAL A 137 -19.64 4.94 -7.13
N SER A 138 -19.06 4.89 -8.34
CA SER A 138 -18.73 3.63 -9.02
C SER A 138 -17.45 3.05 -8.47
N ARG A 139 -17.48 1.80 -7.99
CA ARG A 139 -16.49 1.30 -7.04
C ARG A 139 -15.73 0.06 -7.53
N TYR A 140 -15.46 -0.06 -8.81
CA TYR A 140 -14.61 -1.15 -9.29
C TYR A 140 -13.13 -0.74 -9.31
N ALA A 141 -12.24 -1.64 -8.88
CA ALA A 141 -10.81 -1.51 -9.10
C ALA A 141 -10.23 -2.80 -9.69
N TYR A 142 -9.09 -2.68 -10.34
CA TYR A 142 -8.37 -3.83 -10.86
C TYR A 142 -7.45 -4.40 -9.78
N PHE A 143 -7.66 -5.67 -9.45
CA PHE A 143 -6.87 -6.43 -8.49
C PHE A 143 -5.99 -7.45 -9.22
N VAL A 144 -4.76 -7.64 -8.72
CA VAL A 144 -3.85 -8.71 -9.14
C VAL A 144 -2.94 -9.08 -7.97
N HIS A 145 -3.39 -10.00 -7.12
CA HIS A 145 -2.66 -10.40 -5.91
C HIS A 145 -3.06 -11.78 -5.39
N SER A 146 -2.09 -12.50 -4.83
CA SER A 146 -2.31 -13.79 -4.16
C SER A 146 -2.53 -13.65 -2.66
N PHE A 147 -2.16 -12.49 -2.11
CA PHE A 147 -2.20 -12.19 -0.68
C PHE A 147 -3.01 -10.92 -0.42
N TYR A 148 -3.67 -10.85 0.73
CA TYR A 148 -4.50 -9.73 1.15
C TYR A 148 -4.13 -9.29 2.57
N CYS A 149 -4.36 -8.02 2.89
CA CYS A 149 -4.09 -7.51 4.22
C CYS A 149 -5.24 -7.81 5.17
N GLN A 150 -4.93 -8.32 6.35
CA GLN A 150 -5.87 -8.52 7.45
C GLN A 150 -5.41 -7.67 8.65
N PRO A 151 -5.94 -6.44 8.80
CA PRO A 151 -5.73 -5.63 10.00
C PRO A 151 -6.21 -6.35 11.27
N GLU A 152 -5.55 -6.06 12.40
CA GLU A 152 -5.97 -6.52 13.72
C GLU A 152 -7.28 -5.83 14.16
N PHE A 153 -7.49 -4.58 13.73
CA PHE A 153 -8.64 -3.78 14.11
C PHE A 153 -9.51 -3.41 12.91
N ASP A 154 -10.82 -3.66 13.03
CA ASP A 154 -11.79 -3.39 11.96
C ASP A 154 -11.86 -1.91 11.57
N HIS A 155 -11.61 -1.00 12.53
CA HIS A 155 -11.61 0.44 12.27
C HIS A 155 -10.48 0.87 11.32
N THR A 156 -9.49 0.03 11.04
CA THR A 156 -8.47 0.31 10.02
C THR A 156 -9.03 0.12 8.61
N ILE A 157 -10.00 -0.78 8.43
CA ILE A 157 -10.58 -1.11 7.12
C ILE A 157 -11.54 0.00 6.70
N VAL A 158 -11.27 0.65 5.56
CA VAL A 158 -12.15 1.67 4.97
C VAL A 158 -13.14 1.03 4.02
N ALA A 159 -12.64 0.10 3.21
CA ALA A 159 -13.42 -0.60 2.22
C ALA A 159 -12.98 -2.05 2.09
N GLN A 160 -13.92 -2.90 1.72
CA GLN A 160 -13.74 -4.32 1.53
C GLN A 160 -14.08 -4.73 0.09
N SER A 161 -13.53 -5.85 -0.34
CA SER A 161 -13.97 -6.56 -1.53
C SER A 161 -14.15 -8.04 -1.17
N ASP A 162 -14.88 -8.79 -2.00
CA ASP A 162 -15.10 -10.22 -1.79
C ASP A 162 -14.39 -11.04 -2.87
N TYR A 163 -13.59 -12.00 -2.44
CA TYR A 163 -13.02 -13.01 -3.31
C TYR A 163 -12.93 -14.36 -2.59
N GLY A 164 -14.08 -15.02 -2.43
CA GLY A 164 -14.16 -16.28 -1.67
C GLY A 164 -14.08 -16.02 -0.16
N GLY A 165 -14.47 -14.81 0.25
CA GLY A 165 -14.27 -14.24 1.57
C GLY A 165 -13.97 -12.74 1.47
N SER A 166 -14.40 -11.99 2.48
CA SER A 166 -14.15 -10.55 2.55
C SER A 166 -12.69 -10.26 2.90
N PHE A 167 -12.09 -9.28 2.22
CA PHE A 167 -10.74 -8.80 2.50
C PHE A 167 -10.68 -7.27 2.46
N ALA A 168 -9.67 -6.69 3.12
CA ALA A 168 -9.46 -5.25 3.11
C ALA A 168 -8.96 -4.79 1.73
N ALA A 169 -9.78 -4.02 1.04
CA ALA A 169 -9.44 -3.41 -0.25
C ALA A 169 -8.80 -2.03 -0.08
N ILE A 170 -9.19 -1.29 0.98
CA ILE A 170 -8.61 0.00 1.35
C ILE A 170 -8.46 0.04 2.87
N VAL A 171 -7.30 0.50 3.34
CA VAL A 171 -6.98 0.71 4.75
C VAL A 171 -6.60 2.17 5.01
N GLU A 172 -6.95 2.66 6.19
CA GLU A 172 -6.57 4.00 6.64
C GLU A 172 -6.38 3.96 8.16
N GLN A 173 -5.16 4.29 8.60
CA GLN A 173 -4.82 4.46 10.01
C GLN A 173 -4.00 5.75 10.14
N GLU A 174 -4.57 6.75 10.80
CA GLU A 174 -3.95 8.07 10.90
C GLU A 174 -3.53 8.57 9.51
N ASN A 175 -2.27 8.94 9.30
CA ASN A 175 -1.67 9.40 8.04
C ASN A 175 -1.22 8.28 7.10
N ILE A 176 -1.46 7.01 7.43
CA ILE A 176 -1.09 5.85 6.61
C ILE A 176 -2.32 5.36 5.83
N PHE A 177 -2.17 5.30 4.52
CA PHE A 177 -3.23 4.95 3.56
C PHE A 177 -2.76 3.79 2.68
N GLY A 178 -3.63 2.82 2.41
CA GLY A 178 -3.32 1.68 1.54
C GLY A 178 -4.53 1.22 0.75
#